data_AF-A0A067PB95-F1
#
_entry.id   AF-A0A067PB95-F1
#
_cell.length_a   1.000
_cell.length_b   1.000
_cell.length_c   1.000
_cell.angle_alpha   90.00
_cell.angle_beta   90.00
_cell.angle_gamma   90.00
#
_symmetry.space_group_name_H-M   'P 1'
#
loop_
_entity.id
_entity.type
_entity.pdbx_description
1 polymer ?
#
loop_
_entity_poly.entity_id
_entity_poly.type
_entity_poly.pdbx_seq_one_letter_code
_entity_poly.pdbx_strand_id
1 'polypeptide(L)' 'QPTYSIQPHPAKTNNPADLVEPPQTGGGLNTNPEIGAFHARDPYVPSKEIRDSLPEPATRDELRARQAELN' A
#
# COMPACT_ATOMS: atom_id res chain seq x y z
N GLN A 1 15.08 -44.17 15.54
CA GLN A 1 14.27 -42.93 15.58
C GLN A 1 15.17 -41.79 15.11
N PRO A 2 14.71 -40.86 14.26
CA PRO A 2 15.54 -39.73 13.84
C PRO A 2 15.77 -38.77 15.01
N THR A 3 17.03 -38.35 15.19
CA THR A 3 17.46 -37.39 16.20
C THR A 3 17.60 -36.02 15.55
N TYR A 4 16.91 -35.01 16.07
CA TYR A 4 16.96 -33.64 15.56
C TYR A 4 17.75 -32.78 16.54
N SER A 5 18.73 -32.01 16.03
CA SER A 5 19.42 -30.99 16.83
C SER A 5 18.76 -29.64 16.61
N ILE A 6 18.54 -28.91 17.71
CA ILE A 6 18.16 -27.50 17.64
C ILE A 6 19.44 -26.68 17.44
N GLN A 7 19.49 -25.90 16.36
CA GLN A 7 20.50 -24.86 16.22
C GLN A 7 20.14 -23.70 17.16
N PRO A 8 21.12 -23.01 17.75
CA PRO A 8 20.84 -21.84 18.56
C PRO A 8 20.06 -20.82 17.72
N HIS A 9 19.09 -20.16 18.36
CA HIS A 9 18.37 -19.06 17.70
C HIS A 9 19.40 -17.99 17.27
N PRO A 10 19.27 -17.44 16.05
CA PRO A 10 20.23 -16.46 15.53
C PRO A 10 20.28 -15.18 16.37
N ALA A 11 19.19 -14.89 17.10
CA ALA A 11 19.12 -13.81 18.06
C ALA A 11 19.78 -14.22 19.39
N LYS A 12 20.84 -13.51 19.77
CA LYS A 12 21.55 -13.70 21.04
C LYS A 12 20.75 -13.20 22.26
N THR A 13 19.69 -12.41 22.03
CA THR A 13 18.88 -11.81 23.10
C THR A 13 17.38 -11.89 22.78
N ASN A 14 16.53 -11.72 23.80
CA ASN A 14 15.07 -11.63 23.68
C ASN A 14 14.60 -10.21 23.27
N ASN A 15 15.42 -9.51 22.49
CA ASN A 15 15.07 -8.20 21.94
C ASN A 15 14.64 -8.40 20.47
N PRO A 16 13.40 -8.05 20.09
CA PRO A 16 12.94 -8.19 18.70
C PRO A 16 13.75 -7.35 17.70
N ALA A 17 14.52 -6.35 18.17
CA ALA A 17 15.44 -5.58 17.34
C ALA A 17 16.71 -6.37 16.92
N ASP A 18 17.06 -7.46 17.63
CA ASP A 18 18.21 -8.30 17.27
C ASP A 18 17.87 -9.30 16.15
N LEU A 19 16.58 -9.42 15.81
CA LEU A 19 16.06 -10.16 14.66
C LEU A 19 15.92 -9.29 13.41
N VAL A 20 16.45 -8.05 13.43
CA VAL A 20 16.44 -7.16 12.27
C VAL A 20 17.35 -7.76 11.21
N GLU A 21 16.75 -8.58 10.36
CA GLU A 21 17.32 -8.96 9.08
C GLU A 21 17.77 -7.67 8.37
N PRO A 22 18.91 -7.68 7.64
CA PRO A 22 19.25 -6.56 6.78
C PRO A 22 18.01 -6.24 5.94
N PRO A 23 17.65 -4.95 5.76
CA PRO A 23 16.37 -4.56 5.18
C PRO A 23 16.12 -5.36 3.90
N GLN A 24 15.22 -6.33 4.00
CA GLN A 24 14.84 -7.19 2.89
C GLN A 24 14.05 -6.29 1.93
N THR A 25 14.70 -5.81 0.87
CA THR A 25 14.01 -5.14 -0.25
C THR A 25 13.12 -6.18 -0.94
N GLY A 26 11.91 -6.43 -0.42
CA GLY A 26 11.03 -7.44 -1.02
C GLY A 26 9.88 -7.98 -0.18
N GLY A 27 9.69 -7.55 1.08
CA GLY A 27 8.59 -7.99 1.93
C GLY A 27 7.23 -7.33 1.63
N GLY A 28 6.75 -7.38 0.39
CA GLY A 28 5.37 -7.02 0.01
C GLY A 28 5.08 -5.52 -0.07
N LEU A 29 4.80 -5.04 -1.30
CA LEU A 29 4.70 -3.63 -1.71
C LEU A 29 5.98 -2.85 -1.38
N ASN A 30 6.88 -2.76 -2.37
CA ASN A 30 8.08 -1.94 -2.33
C ASN A 30 7.76 -0.57 -1.70
N THR A 31 8.18 -0.38 -0.45
CA THR A 31 8.04 0.88 0.28
C THR A 31 9.02 1.85 -0.36
N ASN A 32 8.58 2.53 -1.41
CA ASN A 32 9.31 3.67 -1.92
C ASN A 32 9.22 4.75 -0.83
N PRO A 33 10.34 5.17 -0.19
CA PRO A 33 10.29 6.19 0.85
C PRO A 33 9.68 7.51 0.33
N GLU A 34 9.80 7.79 -0.96
CA GLU A 34 9.17 8.95 -1.62
C GLU A 34 7.63 8.85 -1.72
N ILE A 35 7.07 7.63 -1.63
CA ILE A 35 5.63 7.34 -1.70
C ILE A 35 5.16 6.81 -0.34
N GLY A 36 5.59 7.47 0.74
CA GLY A 36 5.10 7.21 2.09
C GLY A 36 3.76 7.89 2.35
N ALA A 37 2.93 7.33 3.23
CA ALA A 37 1.66 7.95 3.66
C ALA A 37 1.83 9.38 4.22
N PHE A 38 3.03 9.70 4.71
CA PHE A 38 3.39 11.02 5.25
C PHE A 38 4.15 11.92 4.26
N HIS A 39 4.35 11.47 3.02
CA HIS A 39 4.94 12.24 1.91
C HIS A 39 3.91 12.59 0.83
N ALA A 40 2.62 12.32 1.07
CA ALA A 40 1.56 12.76 0.20
C ALA A 40 1.55 14.30 0.17
N ARG A 41 1.58 14.88 -1.04
CA ARG A 41 1.35 16.31 -1.22
C ARG A 41 0.01 16.71 -0.60
N ASP A 42 -0.12 17.98 -0.26
CA ASP A 42 -1.41 18.56 0.12
C ASP A 42 -2.48 18.18 -0.92
N PRO A 43 -3.77 18.08 -0.50
CA PRO A 43 -4.87 17.78 -1.42
C PRO A 43 -4.79 18.67 -2.66
N TYR A 44 -4.63 18.04 -3.83
CA TYR A 44 -4.52 18.77 -5.08
C TYR A 44 -5.84 19.49 -5.38
N VAL A 45 -5.79 20.82 -5.44
CA VAL A 45 -6.92 21.66 -5.86
C VAL A 45 -6.78 21.92 -7.36
N PRO A 46 -7.66 21.37 -8.22
CA PRO A 46 -7.54 21.55 -9.67
C PRO A 46 -7.63 23.02 -10.10
N SER A 47 -6.89 23.39 -11.14
CA SER A 47 -6.98 24.71 -11.79
C SER A 47 -8.33 24.89 -12.50
N LYS A 48 -8.69 26.13 -12.86
CA LYS A 48 -9.97 26.44 -13.53
C LYS A 48 -10.14 25.67 -14.84
N GLU A 49 -9.08 25.63 -15.65
CA GLU A 49 -9.05 24.89 -16.92
C GLU A 49 -9.42 23.41 -16.75
N ILE A 50 -8.91 22.76 -15.70
CA ILE A 50 -9.22 21.36 -15.42
C ILE A 50 -10.68 21.22 -14.98
N ARG A 51 -11.17 22.10 -14.11
CA ARG A 51 -12.56 22.05 -13.63
C ARG A 51 -13.57 22.22 -14.76
N ASP A 52 -13.30 23.14 -15.67
CA ASP A 52 -14.22 23.47 -16.77
C ASP A 52 -14.20 22.43 -17.89
N SER A 53 -13.13 21.62 -17.96
CA SER A 53 -12.99 20.52 -18.94
C SER A 53 -13.66 19.20 -18.48
N LEU A 54 -14.11 19.11 -17.24
CA LEU A 54 -14.73 17.90 -16.71
C LEU A 54 -16.15 17.73 -17.26
N PRO A 55 -16.56 16.51 -17.66
CA PRO A 55 -17.93 16.24 -18.05
C PRO A 55 -18.87 16.41 -16.85
N GLU A 56 -20.13 16.69 -17.13
CA GLU A 56 -21.15 16.74 -16.08
C GLU A 56 -21.25 15.39 -15.35
N PRO A 57 -21.47 15.40 -14.03
CA PRO A 57 -21.62 14.17 -13.26
C PRO A 57 -22.86 13.41 -13.74
N ALA A 58 -22.70 12.11 -13.95
CA ALA A 58 -23.81 11.22 -14.30
C ALA A 58 -24.86 11.22 -13.18
N THR A 59 -26.12 11.05 -13.58
CA THR A 59 -27.24 10.97 -12.64
C THR A 59 -27.20 9.66 -11.85
N ARG A 60 -27.88 9.64 -10.70
CA ARG A 60 -27.92 8.47 -9.81
C ARG A 60 -28.43 7.21 -10.52
N ASP A 61 -29.41 7.36 -11.40
CA ASP A 61 -30.04 6.23 -12.07
C ASP A 61 -29.13 5.67 -13.20
N GLU A 62 -28.41 6.53 -13.92
CA GLU A 62 -27.38 6.11 -14.89
C GLU A 62 -26.22 5.36 -14.22
N LEU A 63 -25.75 5.83 -13.06
CA LEU A 63 -24.71 5.14 -12.29
C LEU A 63 -25.14 3.73 -11.86
N ARG A 64 -26.41 3.56 -11.47
CA ARG A 64 -26.97 2.25 -11.11
C ARG A 64 -27.08 1.32 -12.31
N ALA A 65 -27.51 1.82 -13.47
CA ALA A 65 -27.59 1.03 -14.69
C ALA A 65 -26.20 0.51 -15.10
N ARG A 66 -25.19 1.38 -15.12
CA ARG A 66 -23.81 1.00 -15.43
C ARG A 66 -23.23 -0.02 -14.45
N GLN A 67 -23.56 0.10 -13.16
CA GLN A 67 -23.15 -0.87 -12.16
C GLN A 67 -23.79 -2.25 -12.40
N ALA A 68 -25.03 -2.30 -12.86
CA ALA A 68 -25.70 -3.54 -13.22
C ALA A 68 -25.13 -4.17 -14.51
N GLU A 69 -24.70 -3.36 -15.48
CA GLU A 69 -24.03 -3.87 -16.70
C GLU A 69 -22.66 -4.51 -16.43
N LEU A 70 -22.00 -4.10 -15.34
CA LEU A 70 -20.65 -4.55 -14.99
C LEU A 70 -20.60 -5.85 -14.16
N ASN A 71 -21.73 -6.34 -13.64
CA ASN A 71 -21.83 -7.53 -12.77
C ASN A 71 -22.69 -8.62 -13.40
#